data_AF-A0A3P7LDM8-F1
#
_entry.id   AF-A0A3P7LDM8-F1
#
_cell.length_a   1.000
_cell.length_b   1.000
_cell.length_c   1.000
_cell.angle_alpha   90.00
_cell.angle_beta   90.00
_cell.angle_gamma   90.00
#
_symmetry.space_group_name_H-M   'P 1'
#
loop_
_entity.id
_entity.type
_entity.pdbx_description
1 polymer ?
#
loop_
_entity_poly.entity_id
_entity_poly.type
_entity_poly.pdbx_seq_one_letter_code
_entity_poly.pdbx_strand_id
1 'polypeptide(L)'
;MTVYVESEVNSLLMDSIRALSVTFEEVRKATKQDLLLRQVIKYHRNQWPAKTSGELRQFHQRRNSLSTINDGILFYDRVVAPQQLQARVLRKFHNGHPGINRMKAVARNYVNWSHVNQQPEQLA
;
A
#
# COMPACT_ATOMS: atom_id res chain seq x y z
N MET A 1 7.55 -16.75 22.61
CA MET A 1 7.28 -17.62 21.44
C MET A 1 6.44 -16.80 20.46
N THR A 2 7.05 -15.84 19.77
CA THR A 2 6.31 -14.84 18.96
C THR A 2 7.09 -14.34 17.73
N VAL A 3 8.37 -14.71 17.61
CA VAL A 3 9.25 -14.20 16.54
C VAL A 3 9.06 -14.95 15.21
N TYR A 4 8.60 -16.21 15.25
CA TYR A 4 8.41 -17.04 14.05
C TYR A 4 7.26 -16.54 13.15
N VAL A 5 6.12 -16.21 13.77
CA VAL A 5 4.92 -15.74 13.03
C VAL A 5 5.21 -14.43 12.29
N GLU A 6 5.90 -13.48 12.92
CA GLU A 6 6.27 -12.21 12.27
C GLU A 6 7.24 -12.43 11.10
N SER A 7 8.17 -13.38 11.21
CA SER A 7 9.15 -13.67 10.16
C SER A 7 8.52 -14.32 8.92
N GLU A 8 7.58 -15.25 9.11
CA GLU A 8 6.85 -15.91 8.01
C GLU A 8 5.92 -14.94 7.30
N VAL A 9 5.17 -14.13 8.06
CA VAL A 9 4.32 -13.06 7.52
C VAL A 9 5.15 -12.05 6.73
N ASN A 10 6.32 -11.67 7.24
CA ASN A 10 7.23 -10.78 6.53
C ASN A 10 7.76 -11.42 5.24
N SER A 11 8.10 -12.71 5.23
CA SER A 11 8.54 -13.40 4.01
C SER A 11 7.45 -13.45 2.94
N LEU A 12 6.23 -13.85 3.31
CA LEU A 12 5.07 -13.92 2.40
C LEU A 12 4.73 -12.56 1.79
N LEU A 13 4.84 -11.49 2.58
CA LEU A 13 4.68 -10.12 2.12
C LEU A 13 5.74 -9.74 1.08
N MET A 14 7.01 -10.05 1.36
CA MET A 14 8.13 -9.74 0.47
C MET A 14 7.98 -10.43 -0.87
N ASP A 15 7.55 -11.69 -0.89
CA ASP A 15 7.33 -12.46 -2.11
C ASP A 15 6.12 -11.93 -2.91
N SER A 16 5.03 -11.59 -2.23
CA SER A 16 3.85 -10.98 -2.86
C SER A 16 4.17 -9.63 -3.53
N ILE A 17 5.06 -8.84 -2.94
CA ILE A 17 5.50 -7.55 -3.49
C ILE A 17 6.46 -7.76 -4.66
N ARG A 18 7.42 -8.69 -4.55
CA ARG A 18 8.33 -9.05 -5.66
C ARG A 18 7.58 -9.47 -6.92
N ALA A 19 6.44 -10.14 -6.78
CA ALA A 19 5.57 -10.51 -7.89
C ALA A 19 5.06 -9.29 -8.70
N LEU A 20 5.08 -8.08 -8.12
CA LEU A 20 4.62 -6.84 -8.72
C LEU A 20 5.73 -6.02 -9.40
N SER A 21 6.92 -6.60 -9.61
CA SER A 21 8.10 -5.90 -10.14
C SER A 21 8.49 -4.67 -9.32
N VAL A 22 8.16 -4.67 -8.03
CA VAL A 22 8.61 -3.71 -7.04
C VAL A 22 9.15 -4.48 -5.84
N THR A 23 10.04 -3.88 -5.08
CA THR A 23 10.56 -4.45 -3.83
C THR A 23 9.92 -3.75 -2.63
N PHE A 24 9.89 -4.43 -1.49
CA PHE A 24 9.44 -3.80 -0.24
C PHE A 24 10.31 -2.58 0.12
N GLU A 25 11.61 -2.63 -0.17
CA GLU A 25 12.51 -1.50 0.07
C GLU A 25 12.12 -0.26 -0.73
N GLU A 26 11.75 -0.43 -2.00
CA GLU A 26 11.24 0.67 -2.83
C GLU A 26 9.91 1.20 -2.28
N VAL A 27 9.01 0.32 -1.84
CA VAL A 27 7.76 0.73 -1.19
C VAL A 27 8.06 1.54 0.07
N ARG A 28 8.92 1.05 0.94
CA ARG A 28 9.35 1.76 2.16
C ARG A 28 9.93 3.14 1.85
N LYS A 29 10.84 3.23 0.88
CA LYS A 29 11.44 4.51 0.46
C LYS A 29 10.38 5.49 -0.06
N ALA A 30 9.48 5.03 -0.92
CA ALA A 30 8.41 5.86 -1.46
C ALA A 30 7.39 6.26 -0.36
N THR A 31 7.08 5.37 0.58
CA THR A 31 6.25 5.67 1.77
C THR A 31 6.88 6.78 2.62
N LYS A 32 8.21 6.80 2.78
CA LYS A 32 8.92 7.87 3.50
C LYS A 32 8.95 9.21 2.78
N GLN A 33 8.64 9.23 1.48
CA GLN A 33 8.56 10.46 0.68
C GLN A 33 7.11 10.94 0.52
N ASP A 34 6.14 10.04 0.66
CA ASP A 34 4.70 10.33 0.58
C ASP A 34 4.19 11.02 1.85
N LEU A 35 3.77 12.29 1.71
CA LEU A 35 3.32 13.11 2.85
C LEU A 35 2.12 12.50 3.59
N LEU A 36 1.16 11.94 2.84
CA LEU A 36 -0.02 11.31 3.43
C LEU A 36 0.39 10.08 4.24
N LEU A 37 1.20 9.19 3.64
CA LEU A 37 1.57 7.95 4.29
C LEU A 37 2.49 8.17 5.51
N ARG A 38 3.41 9.13 5.45
CA ARG A 38 4.19 9.55 6.64
C ARG A 38 3.28 9.99 7.78
N GLN A 39 2.24 10.75 7.46
CA GLN A 39 1.29 11.24 8.45
C GLN A 39 0.45 10.09 9.03
N VAL A 40 0.07 9.12 8.20
CA VAL A 40 -0.60 7.88 8.64
C VAL A 40 0.26 7.09 9.61
N ILE A 41 1.55 6.85 9.30
CA ILE A 41 2.48 6.15 10.21
C ILE A 41 2.59 6.91 11.53
N LYS A 42 2.76 8.23 11.49
CA LYS A 42 2.85 9.07 12.69
C LYS A 42 1.61 8.93 13.56
N TYR A 43 0.41 9.00 12.99
CA TYR A 43 -0.82 8.87 13.78
C TYR A 43 -1.08 7.46 14.28
N HIS A 44 -0.74 6.44 13.48
CA HIS A 44 -0.91 5.06 13.88
C HIS A 44 0.01 4.64 15.04
N ARG A 45 1.26 5.12 15.05
CA ARG A 45 2.21 4.87 16.16
C ARG A 45 1.90 5.67 17.42
N ASN A 46 1.15 6.76 17.29
CA ASN A 46 0.77 7.63 18.38
C ASN A 46 -0.76 7.59 18.54
N GLN A 47 -1.39 8.75 18.44
CA GLN A 47 -2.83 8.89 18.49
C GLN A 47 -3.34 9.56 17.21
N TRP A 48 -4.47 9.07 16.73
CA TRP A 48 -5.22 9.72 15.66
C TRP A 48 -5.91 10.99 16.17
N PRO A 49 -5.96 12.07 15.38
CA PRO A 49 -6.71 13.26 15.77
C PRO A 49 -8.22 12.96 15.78
N ALA A 50 -8.96 13.63 16.67
CA ALA A 50 -10.41 13.42 16.83
C ALA A 50 -11.21 13.73 15.54
N LYS A 51 -10.71 14.64 14.71
CA LYS A 51 -11.29 14.97 13.40
C LYS A 51 -10.22 14.77 12.32
N THR A 52 -10.55 13.95 11.33
CA THR A 52 -9.74 13.70 10.12
C THR A 52 -10.55 14.05 8.88
N SER A 53 -9.92 14.72 7.91
CA SER A 53 -10.54 15.10 6.63
C SER A 53 -9.76 14.52 5.44
N GLY A 54 -10.34 14.62 4.25
CA GLY A 54 -9.70 14.18 3.01
C GLY A 54 -9.30 12.70 3.02
N GLU A 55 -8.12 12.40 2.48
CA GLU A 55 -7.62 11.04 2.34
C GLU A 55 -7.23 10.41 3.69
N LEU A 56 -6.79 11.21 4.66
CA LEU A 56 -6.50 10.75 6.02
C LEU A 56 -7.73 10.12 6.69
N ARG A 57 -8.94 10.58 6.37
CA ARG A 57 -10.18 10.01 6.91
C ARG A 57 -10.35 8.53 6.53
N GLN A 58 -9.93 8.14 5.32
CA GLN A 58 -10.06 6.76 4.85
C GLN A 58 -9.15 5.82 5.65
N PHE A 59 -7.93 6.26 5.95
CA PHE A 59 -7.02 5.52 6.83
C PHE A 59 -7.52 5.49 8.27
N HIS A 60 -8.04 6.62 8.79
CA HIS A 60 -8.59 6.68 10.14
C HIS A 60 -9.80 5.74 10.32
N GLN A 61 -10.70 5.67 9.34
CA GLN A 61 -11.86 4.76 9.39
C GLN A 61 -11.44 3.29 9.46
N ARG A 62 -10.31 2.93 8.84
CA ARG A 62 -9.78 1.56 8.80
C ARG A 62 -8.60 1.32 9.76
N ARG A 63 -8.33 2.25 10.68
CA ARG A 63 -7.13 2.25 11.54
C ARG A 63 -6.92 0.97 12.35
N ASN A 64 -7.99 0.28 12.71
CA ASN A 64 -7.93 -0.97 13.48
C ASN A 64 -7.38 -2.13 12.64
N SER A 65 -7.44 -2.04 11.31
CA SER A 65 -6.89 -3.02 10.37
C SER A 65 -5.52 -2.58 9.82
N LEU A 66 -4.99 -1.46 10.29
CA LEU A 66 -3.73 -0.90 9.84
C LEU A 66 -2.60 -1.47 10.69
N SER A 67 -1.50 -1.84 10.06
CA SER A 67 -0.27 -2.26 10.73
C SER A 67 0.94 -1.64 10.04
N THR A 68 2.07 -1.62 10.74
CA THR A 68 3.34 -1.17 10.16
C THR A 68 4.43 -2.20 10.37
N ILE A 69 5.17 -2.51 9.31
CA ILE A 69 6.35 -3.38 9.34
C ILE A 69 7.48 -2.59 8.69
N ASN A 70 8.63 -2.43 9.33
CA ASN A 70 9.81 -1.77 8.75
C ASN A 70 9.49 -0.41 8.04
N ASP A 71 8.66 0.44 8.64
CA ASP A 71 8.15 1.70 8.07
C ASP A 71 7.31 1.59 6.78
N GLY A 72 6.92 0.38 6.37
CA GLY A 72 5.85 0.14 5.40
C GLY A 72 4.49 0.08 6.09
N ILE A 73 3.43 0.46 5.37
CA ILE A 73 2.04 0.41 5.86
C ILE A 73 1.36 -0.79 5.24
N LEU A 74 0.60 -1.52 6.04
CA LEU A 74 -0.24 -2.62 5.58
C LEU A 74 -1.68 -2.38 5.99
N PHE A 75 -2.59 -2.91 5.18
CA PHE A 75 -3.92 -3.28 5.64
C PHE A 75 -4.04 -4.80 5.54
N TYR A 76 -4.34 -5.43 6.68
CA TYR A 76 -4.28 -6.89 6.80
C TYR A 76 -2.91 -7.41 6.34
N ASP A 77 -2.86 -8.17 5.25
CA ASP A 77 -1.69 -8.85 4.68
C ASP A 77 -1.10 -8.15 3.45
N ARG A 78 -1.64 -6.99 3.06
CA ARG A 78 -1.26 -6.29 1.82
C ARG A 78 -0.62 -4.94 2.09
N VAL A 79 0.51 -4.68 1.44
CA VAL A 79 1.19 -3.40 1.53
C VAL A 79 0.37 -2.29 0.86
N VAL A 80 0.42 -1.09 1.43
CA VAL A 80 -0.08 0.12 0.79
C VAL A 80 0.94 0.60 -0.23
N ALA A 81 0.56 0.59 -1.51
CA ALA A 81 1.37 1.08 -2.62
C ALA A 81 1.35 2.63 -2.65
N PRO A 82 2.50 3.30 -2.44
CA PRO A 82 2.62 4.76 -2.55
C PRO A 82 2.35 5.22 -3.97
N GLN A 83 1.84 6.45 -4.14
CA GLN A 83 1.37 6.98 -5.43
C GLN A 83 2.37 6.76 -6.57
N GLN A 84 3.65 7.04 -6.29
CA GLN A 84 4.76 6.93 -7.25
C GLN A 84 4.95 5.52 -7.82
N LEU A 85 4.57 4.48 -7.07
CA LEU A 85 4.75 3.08 -7.47
C LEU A 85 3.51 2.47 -8.14
N GLN A 86 2.35 3.11 -8.03
CA GLN A 86 1.08 2.53 -8.46
C GLN A 86 1.06 2.24 -9.97
N ALA A 87 1.58 3.14 -10.80
CA ALA A 87 1.68 2.91 -12.25
C ALA A 87 2.58 1.71 -12.59
N ARG A 88 3.68 1.52 -11.85
CA ARG A 88 4.60 0.40 -12.07
C ARG A 88 3.97 -0.94 -11.66
N VAL A 89 3.28 -0.96 -10.53
CA VAL A 89 2.48 -2.11 -10.09
C VAL A 89 1.41 -2.46 -11.13
N LEU A 90 0.70 -1.46 -11.67
CA LEU A 90 -0.34 -1.69 -12.66
C LEU A 90 0.22 -2.23 -13.97
N ARG A 91 1.35 -1.70 -14.47
CA ARG A 91 2.00 -2.19 -15.71
C ARG A 91 2.29 -3.69 -15.69
N LYS A 92 2.49 -4.31 -14.52
CA LYS A 92 2.63 -5.77 -14.41
C LYS A 92 1.46 -6.55 -14.99
N PHE A 93 0.26 -5.96 -14.94
CA PHE A 93 -0.99 -6.58 -15.37
C PHE A 93 -1.45 -6.13 -16.77
N HIS A 94 -0.59 -5.45 -17.53
CA HIS A 94 -0.91 -4.92 -18.85
C HIS A 94 -0.88 -5.97 -19.98
N ASN A 95 -0.50 -7.22 -19.69
CA ASN A 95 -0.48 -8.29 -20.69
C ASN A 95 -1.88 -8.54 -21.27
N GLY A 96 -2.00 -8.45 -22.60
CA GLY A 96 -3.28 -8.57 -23.32
C GLY A 96 -4.15 -7.30 -23.30
N HIS A 97 -3.59 -6.16 -22.90
CA HIS A 97 -4.26 -4.85 -22.85
C HIS A 97 -5.61 -4.83 -22.11
N PRO A 98 -5.74 -5.46 -20.93
CA PRO A 98 -6.94 -5.32 -20.14
C PRO A 98 -7.08 -3.85 -19.73
N GLY A 99 -8.27 -3.27 -19.89
CA GLY A 99 -8.51 -1.89 -19.45
C GLY A 99 -8.15 -1.65 -17.98
N ILE A 100 -7.84 -0.40 -17.64
CA ILE A 100 -7.32 0.03 -16.32
C ILE A 100 -8.11 -0.51 -15.12
N ASN A 101 -9.43 -0.64 -15.24
CA ASN A 101 -10.30 -1.16 -14.18
C ASN A 101 -10.03 -2.64 -13.88
N ARG A 102 -9.76 -3.44 -14.92
CA ARG A 102 -9.39 -4.85 -14.77
C ARG A 102 -7.99 -5.00 -14.19
N MET A 103 -7.03 -4.19 -14.63
CA MET A 103 -5.68 -4.16 -14.04
C MET A 103 -5.73 -3.81 -12.54
N LYS A 104 -6.54 -2.79 -12.17
CA LYS A 104 -6.76 -2.40 -10.76
C LYS A 104 -7.41 -3.52 -9.96
N ALA A 105 -8.40 -4.22 -10.53
CA ALA A 105 -9.07 -5.33 -9.86
C ALA A 105 -8.10 -6.46 -9.51
N VAL A 106 -7.21 -6.83 -10.44
CA VAL A 106 -6.17 -7.85 -10.18
C VAL A 106 -5.15 -7.35 -9.17
N ALA A 107 -4.65 -6.12 -9.32
CA ALA A 107 -3.65 -5.55 -8.43
C ALA A 107 -4.13 -5.40 -6.98
N ARG A 108 -5.44 -5.18 -6.75
CA ARG A 108 -6.03 -5.13 -5.39
C ARG A 108 -5.79 -6.41 -4.60
N ASN A 109 -5.57 -7.56 -5.24
CA ASN A 109 -5.23 -8.80 -4.56
C ASN A 109 -3.86 -8.78 -3.87
N TYR A 110 -2.99 -7.85 -4.25
CA TYR A 110 -1.61 -7.77 -3.76
C TYR A 110 -1.33 -6.48 -2.98
N VAL A 111 -2.00 -5.36 -3.32
CA VAL A 111 -1.76 -4.05 -2.69
C VAL A 111 -3.04 -3.33 -2.30
N ASN A 112 -2.92 -2.48 -1.27
CA ASN A 112 -3.86 -1.40 -1.02
C ASN A 112 -3.36 -0.11 -1.68
N TRP A 113 -4.25 0.74 -2.16
CA TRP A 113 -3.88 2.01 -2.78
C TRP A 113 -3.88 3.14 -1.76
N SER A 114 -2.86 4.01 -1.79
CA SER A 114 -2.79 5.16 -0.88
C SER A 114 -3.77 6.29 -1.23
N HIS A 115 -4.10 6.44 -2.51
CA HIS A 115 -4.95 7.52 -3.05
C HIS A 115 -5.99 6.94 -4.01
N VAL A 116 -6.96 6.19 -3.49
CA VAL A 116 -7.96 5.46 -4.31
C VAL A 116 -8.66 6.37 -5.35
N ASN A 117 -8.71 7.69 -5.10
CA ASN A 117 -9.50 8.65 -5.88
C ASN A 117 -8.69 9.65 -6.72
N GLN A 118 -7.34 9.59 -6.77
CA GLN A 118 -6.54 10.61 -7.47
C GLN A 118 -5.67 10.09 -8.63
N GLN A 119 -6.03 8.97 -9.26
CA GLN A 119 -5.20 8.42 -10.34
C GLN A 119 -5.67 8.80 -11.74
N PRO A 120 -4.76 9.30 -12.62
CA PRO A 120 -5.06 9.69 -13.99
C PRO A 120 -5.47 8.48 -14.83
N GLU A 121 -6.41 8.71 -15.74
CA GLU A 121 -7.12 7.70 -16.53
C GLU A 121 -6.30 7.10 -17.68
N GLN A 122 -5.01 7.43 -17.79
CA GLN A 122 -4.22 7.10 -18.98
C GLN A 122 -3.04 6.19 -18.65
N LEU A 123 -3.27 4.88 -18.81
CA LEU A 123 -2.25 3.96 -19.31
C LEU A 123 -2.74 3.56 -20.71
N ALA A 124 -2.28 4.31 -21.72
CA ALA A 124 -2.40 3.96 -23.12
C ALA A 124 -1.18 3.13 -23.54
#